data_AF-A0AAN2BYS4-F1
#
_entry.id   AF-A0AAN2BYS4-F1
#
_cell.length_a   1.000
_cell.length_b   1.000
_cell.length_c   1.000
_cell.angle_alpha   90.00
_cell.angle_beta   90.00
_cell.angle_gamma   90.00
#
_symmetry.space_group_name_H-M   'P 1'
#
loop_
_entity.id
_entity.type
_entity.pdbx_description
1 polymer ?
#
loop_
_entity_poly.entity_id
_entity_poly.type
_entity_poly.pdbx_seq_one_letter_code
_entity_poly.pdbx_strand_id
1 'polypeptide(L)'
;MLGGALLICTAVAEAEDFPQTLEGDIGLGSYYIHSYIRSKRDEVSVLPYADFEYGRIFARVDTFGIKTLPLGYGHLELVGRVSMDGFSTDTPALKGLGNRETSLPLGIGTLQVTPLGGFMINAFHDVRKSNGEWLEAIYAGEIDLPQVTLYPLLGAEYQSAEYVRYYYGVSPQEVAASQYALYSPSGSFNGLFGLIGDIKLSEQYHLNCYIRRKWLGDAIQQSPIVGQRYMDTGYVSLSYRFK
;
A
#
# COMPACT_ATOMS: atom_id res chain seq x y z
N MET A 1 -31.93 4.89 47.16
CA MET A 1 -31.21 4.22 46.05
C MET A 1 -31.16 5.21 44.90
N LEU A 2 -29.97 5.64 44.50
CA LEU A 2 -29.75 6.71 43.52
C LEU A 2 -30.16 6.24 42.10
N GLY A 3 -30.93 7.06 41.40
CA GLY A 3 -31.18 6.92 39.96
C GLY A 3 -30.06 7.58 39.16
N GLY A 4 -29.43 6.81 38.27
CA GLY A 4 -28.45 7.31 37.31
C GLY A 4 -29.14 7.65 36.00
N ALA A 5 -29.13 8.94 35.63
CA ALA A 5 -29.57 9.41 34.32
C ALA A 5 -28.45 9.17 33.30
N LEU A 6 -28.74 8.39 32.26
CA LEU A 6 -27.88 8.17 31.11
C LEU A 6 -27.97 9.42 30.20
N LEU A 7 -26.93 10.26 30.23
CA LEU A 7 -26.78 11.37 29.29
C LEU A 7 -26.36 10.80 27.94
N ILE A 8 -27.31 10.68 27.02
CA ILE A 8 -27.06 10.43 25.61
C ILE A 8 -26.63 11.77 25.01
N CYS A 9 -25.32 11.98 24.84
CA CYS A 9 -24.80 13.05 23.99
C CYS A 9 -25.12 12.68 22.54
N THR A 10 -26.21 13.20 21.99
CA THR A 10 -26.43 13.25 20.54
C THR A 10 -25.47 14.28 19.96
N ALA A 11 -24.34 13.82 19.42
CA ALA A 11 -23.52 14.64 18.54
C ALA A 11 -24.36 14.95 17.30
N VAL A 12 -24.74 16.21 17.12
CA VAL A 12 -25.32 16.69 15.88
C VAL A 12 -24.19 16.62 14.86
N ALA A 13 -24.30 15.71 13.90
CA ALA A 13 -23.42 15.70 12.74
C ALA A 13 -23.69 16.99 11.96
N GLU A 14 -22.81 17.98 12.10
CA GLU A 14 -22.76 19.06 11.12
C GLU A 14 -22.54 18.40 9.75
N ALA A 15 -23.39 18.74 8.77
CA ALA A 15 -23.26 18.22 7.43
C ALA A 15 -21.97 18.81 6.85
N GLU A 16 -20.89 18.03 6.92
CA GLU A 16 -19.62 18.42 6.34
C GLU A 16 -19.78 18.50 4.82
N ASP A 17 -19.50 19.70 4.29
CA ASP A 17 -19.59 19.99 2.86
C ASP A 17 -18.30 19.50 2.22
N PHE A 18 -18.38 18.44 1.43
CA PHE A 18 -17.25 17.95 0.65
C PHE A 18 -17.14 18.82 -0.60
N PRO A 19 -16.07 19.64 -0.73
CA PRO A 19 -15.92 20.51 -1.88
C PRO A 19 -16.03 19.68 -3.16
N GLN A 20 -16.91 20.10 -4.07
CA GLN A 20 -17.01 19.49 -5.40
C GLN A 20 -15.95 20.07 -6.35
N THR A 21 -14.81 20.49 -5.80
CA THR A 21 -13.61 20.87 -6.54
C THR A 21 -12.77 19.63 -6.75
N LEU A 22 -12.25 19.48 -7.96
CA LEU A 22 -11.31 18.44 -8.30
C LEU A 22 -9.93 19.05 -8.07
N GLU A 23 -9.21 18.55 -7.07
CA GLU A 23 -7.89 19.06 -6.69
C GLU A 23 -6.88 17.91 -6.61
N GLY A 24 -5.69 18.12 -7.16
CA GLY A 24 -4.63 17.12 -7.14
C GLY A 24 -3.83 17.04 -8.43
N ASP A 25 -3.27 15.86 -8.66
CA ASP A 25 -2.27 15.57 -9.68
C ASP A 25 -2.66 14.36 -10.52
N ILE A 26 -2.53 14.49 -11.85
CA ILE A 26 -2.58 13.37 -12.78
C ILE A 26 -1.36 13.38 -13.69
N GLY A 27 -0.89 12.21 -14.11
CA GLY A 27 0.30 12.15 -14.93
C GLY A 27 0.66 10.76 -15.41
N LEU A 28 1.94 10.61 -15.74
CA LEU A 28 2.52 9.34 -16.16
C LEU A 28 3.78 9.08 -15.34
N GLY A 29 3.90 7.86 -14.82
CA GLY A 29 5.02 7.42 -14.00
C GLY A 29 5.74 6.21 -14.57
N SER A 30 7.05 6.17 -14.39
CA SER A 30 7.86 4.96 -14.50
C SER A 30 8.02 4.36 -13.11
N TYR A 31 7.55 3.14 -12.94
CA TYR A 31 7.55 2.41 -11.67
C TYR A 31 8.57 1.28 -11.74
N TYR A 32 9.33 1.10 -10.68
CA TYR A 32 10.39 0.11 -10.53
C TYR A 32 10.11 -0.78 -9.31
N ILE A 33 10.26 -2.10 -9.51
CA ILE A 33 10.20 -3.10 -8.44
C ILE A 33 11.47 -3.93 -8.50
N HIS A 34 12.27 -3.87 -7.43
CA HIS A 34 13.40 -4.76 -7.25
C HIS A 34 12.91 -6.16 -6.92
N SER A 35 13.36 -7.15 -7.68
CA SER A 35 12.87 -8.51 -7.50
C SER A 35 13.47 -9.19 -6.28
N TYR A 36 12.61 -9.63 -5.38
CA TYR A 36 12.99 -10.36 -4.17
C TYR A 36 12.72 -11.88 -4.29
N ILE A 37 12.08 -12.31 -5.37
CA ILE A 37 11.81 -13.71 -5.70
C ILE A 37 13.00 -14.28 -6.50
N ARG A 38 13.39 -15.52 -6.19
CA ARG A 38 14.54 -16.18 -6.84
C ARG A 38 14.36 -16.25 -8.35
N SER A 39 15.44 -15.92 -9.06
CA SER A 39 15.53 -15.98 -10.53
C SER A 39 14.51 -15.12 -11.28
N LYS A 40 13.90 -14.15 -10.59
CA LYS A 40 13.15 -13.08 -11.21
C LYS A 40 14.03 -11.85 -11.36
N ARG A 41 13.74 -11.09 -12.42
CA ARG A 41 14.43 -9.83 -12.72
C ARG A 41 13.59 -8.68 -12.20
N ASP A 42 14.26 -7.56 -11.99
CA ASP A 42 13.59 -6.31 -11.68
C ASP A 42 12.59 -5.96 -12.79
N GLU A 43 11.49 -5.34 -12.38
CA GLU A 43 10.41 -4.94 -13.27
C GLU A 43 10.37 -3.43 -13.37
N VAL A 44 10.21 -2.92 -14.60
CA VAL A 44 9.93 -1.51 -14.86
C VAL A 44 8.65 -1.44 -15.69
N SER A 45 7.68 -0.68 -15.21
CA SER A 45 6.39 -0.49 -15.86
C SER A 45 6.05 0.99 -15.97
N VAL A 46 5.46 1.38 -17.09
CA VAL A 46 4.93 2.74 -17.28
C VAL A 46 3.43 2.70 -17.04
N LEU A 47 2.96 3.44 -16.03
CA LEU A 47 1.56 3.45 -15.61
C LEU A 47 1.08 4.90 -15.42
N PRO A 48 -0.24 5.16 -15.49
CA PRO A 48 -0.80 6.42 -15.02
C PRO A 48 -0.37 6.74 -13.59
N TYR A 49 -0.21 8.01 -13.30
CA TYR A 49 -0.05 8.56 -11.96
C TYR A 49 -1.31 9.35 -11.61
N ALA A 50 -1.83 9.15 -10.41
CA ALA A 50 -3.01 9.84 -9.92
C ALA A 50 -2.91 10.02 -8.40
N ASP A 51 -3.03 11.27 -7.96
CA ASP A 51 -3.16 11.65 -6.56
C ASP A 51 -4.11 12.85 -6.49
N PHE A 52 -5.40 12.59 -6.29
CA PHE A 52 -6.42 13.62 -6.34
C PHE A 52 -7.62 13.29 -5.47
N GLU A 53 -8.37 14.32 -5.13
CA GLU A 53 -9.63 14.22 -4.40
C GLU A 53 -10.74 14.92 -5.18
N TYR A 54 -11.95 14.36 -5.12
CA TYR A 54 -13.16 14.94 -5.67
C TYR A 54 -14.35 14.63 -4.77
N GLY A 55 -14.77 15.62 -3.99
CA GLY A 55 -15.75 15.44 -2.94
C GLY A 55 -15.32 14.33 -1.97
N ARG A 56 -16.06 13.23 -1.95
CA ARG A 56 -15.74 12.07 -1.09
C ARG A 56 -14.80 11.07 -1.72
N ILE A 57 -14.62 11.10 -3.05
CA ILE A 57 -13.79 10.14 -3.76
C ILE A 57 -12.35 10.60 -3.71
N PHE A 58 -11.44 9.66 -3.52
CA PHE A 58 -10.01 9.93 -3.66
C PHE A 58 -9.34 8.85 -4.51
N ALA A 59 -8.28 9.26 -5.20
CA ALA A 59 -7.24 8.40 -5.71
C ALA A 59 -5.94 8.87 -5.09
N ARG A 60 -5.17 7.95 -4.53
CA ARG A 60 -3.78 8.12 -4.12
C ARG A 60 -2.98 7.11 -4.93
N VAL A 61 -1.67 7.27 -4.97
CA VAL A 61 -0.76 6.50 -5.84
C VAL A 61 -1.11 5.02 -6.00
N ASP A 62 -1.33 4.29 -4.90
CA ASP A 62 -1.70 2.87 -4.90
C ASP A 62 -3.04 2.56 -4.23
N THR A 63 -3.82 3.57 -3.83
CA THR A 63 -5.13 3.35 -3.18
C THR A 63 -6.21 4.24 -3.77
N PHE A 64 -7.44 3.76 -3.80
CA PHE A 64 -8.60 4.54 -4.22
C PHE A 64 -9.76 4.24 -3.28
N GLY A 65 -10.65 5.19 -3.09
CA GLY A 65 -11.68 5.00 -2.09
C GLY A 65 -12.66 6.14 -1.95
N ILE A 66 -13.45 6.03 -0.88
CA ILE A 66 -14.50 6.97 -0.52
C ILE A 66 -14.36 7.32 0.96
N LYS A 67 -14.27 8.63 1.24
CA LYS A 67 -14.36 9.20 2.59
C LYS A 67 -15.80 9.10 3.10
N THR A 68 -15.96 8.47 4.26
CA THR A 68 -17.27 8.19 4.84
C THR A 68 -17.60 9.16 5.98
N LEU A 69 -17.25 8.79 7.21
CA LEU A 69 -17.54 9.55 8.41
C LEU A 69 -16.28 10.29 8.87
N PRO A 70 -16.42 11.49 9.46
CA PRO A 70 -15.29 12.16 10.09
C PRO A 70 -14.72 11.30 11.22
N LEU A 71 -13.41 11.25 11.32
CA LEU A 71 -12.68 10.50 12.33
C LEU A 71 -11.39 11.25 12.66
N GLY A 72 -11.30 11.86 13.84
CA GLY A 72 -10.10 12.59 14.26
C GLY A 72 -9.74 13.75 13.31
N TYR A 73 -8.51 13.72 12.81
CA TYR A 73 -7.93 14.65 11.81
C TYR A 73 -8.21 14.23 10.36
N GLY A 74 -9.08 13.25 10.15
CA GLY A 74 -9.36 12.71 8.83
C GLY A 74 -10.73 12.05 8.78
N HIS A 75 -10.82 10.97 8.02
CA HIS A 75 -12.06 10.25 7.77
C HIS A 75 -11.87 8.76 7.95
N LEU A 76 -12.94 8.06 8.33
CA LEU A 76 -13.07 6.65 8.03
C LEU A 76 -13.28 6.50 6.52
N GLU A 77 -12.53 5.59 5.90
CA GLU A 77 -12.51 5.40 4.46
C GLU A 77 -12.87 3.96 4.09
N LEU A 78 -13.63 3.80 3.01
CA LEU A 78 -13.66 2.55 2.25
C LEU A 78 -12.56 2.63 1.21
N VAL A 79 -11.66 1.66 1.19
CA VAL A 79 -10.42 1.75 0.42
C VAL A 79 -10.12 0.44 -0.31
N GLY A 80 -9.71 0.57 -1.56
CA GLY A 80 -9.10 -0.50 -2.35
C GLY A 80 -7.65 -0.18 -2.67
N ARG A 81 -6.81 -1.21 -2.80
CA ARG A 81 -5.40 -1.08 -3.18
C ARG A 81 -5.15 -1.64 -4.58
N VAL A 82 -4.34 -0.94 -5.37
CA VAL A 82 -3.75 -1.48 -6.60
C VAL A 82 -2.45 -2.19 -6.23
N SER A 83 -2.47 -3.52 -6.29
CA SER A 83 -1.33 -4.37 -5.96
C SER A 83 -0.52 -4.78 -7.20
N MET A 84 0.78 -5.01 -7.00
CA MET A 84 1.71 -5.60 -7.98
C MET A 84 2.51 -6.74 -7.33
N ASP A 85 1.84 -7.53 -6.49
CA ASP A 85 2.42 -8.64 -5.72
C ASP A 85 2.39 -9.98 -6.46
N GLY A 86 1.62 -10.07 -7.55
CA GLY A 86 1.56 -11.24 -8.42
C GLY A 86 2.85 -11.46 -9.19
N PHE A 87 3.19 -12.72 -9.43
CA PHE A 87 4.34 -13.10 -10.25
C PHE A 87 4.15 -14.46 -10.92
N SER A 88 4.66 -14.60 -12.13
CA SER A 88 4.76 -15.88 -12.82
C SER A 88 5.84 -16.77 -12.20
N THR A 89 5.73 -18.08 -12.28
CA THR A 89 6.77 -19.05 -11.85
C THR A 89 7.49 -19.70 -13.03
N ASP A 90 7.34 -19.14 -14.24
CA ASP A 90 7.98 -19.64 -15.46
C ASP A 90 9.46 -19.25 -15.54
N THR A 91 10.25 -19.77 -14.60
CA THR A 91 11.70 -19.67 -14.58
C THR A 91 12.30 -21.02 -14.22
N PRO A 92 13.54 -21.33 -14.63
CA PRO A 92 14.17 -22.61 -14.30
C PRO A 92 14.22 -22.91 -12.80
N ALA A 93 14.35 -21.90 -11.94
CA ALA A 93 14.40 -22.08 -10.49
C ALA A 93 13.02 -22.35 -9.86
N LEU A 94 11.95 -21.80 -10.44
CA LEU A 94 10.58 -21.89 -9.91
C LEU A 94 9.72 -22.92 -10.65
N LYS A 95 10.33 -23.71 -11.54
CA LYS A 95 9.64 -24.73 -12.34
C LYS A 95 8.86 -25.69 -11.44
N GLY A 96 7.59 -25.91 -11.79
CA GLY A 96 6.68 -26.79 -11.05
C GLY A 96 5.85 -26.09 -9.99
N LEU A 97 6.17 -24.83 -9.66
CA LEU A 97 5.32 -23.98 -8.81
C LEU A 97 4.22 -23.33 -9.63
N GLY A 98 3.07 -23.06 -9.01
CA GLY A 98 1.98 -22.31 -9.66
C GLY A 98 2.25 -20.81 -9.74
N ASN A 99 1.74 -20.13 -10.76
CA ASN A 99 1.78 -18.67 -10.82
C ASN A 99 1.05 -18.07 -9.60
N ARG A 100 1.56 -16.95 -9.08
CA ARG A 100 0.89 -16.18 -8.04
C ARG A 100 0.12 -15.04 -8.69
N GLU A 101 -1.20 -15.10 -8.64
CA GLU A 101 -2.07 -14.01 -9.09
C GLU A 101 -1.95 -12.78 -8.20
N THR A 102 -2.05 -11.61 -8.81
CA THR A 102 -2.11 -10.32 -8.12
C THR A 102 -3.32 -10.25 -7.21
N SER A 103 -3.16 -9.72 -5.99
CA SER A 103 -4.24 -9.54 -5.04
C SER A 103 -5.22 -8.44 -5.47
N LEU A 104 -6.41 -8.44 -4.86
CA LEU A 104 -7.33 -7.32 -4.89
C LEU A 104 -7.69 -6.94 -3.44
N PRO A 105 -6.84 -6.17 -2.76
CA PRO A 105 -7.10 -5.78 -1.38
C PRO A 105 -8.23 -4.74 -1.33
N LEU A 106 -9.29 -5.06 -0.60
CA LEU A 106 -10.40 -4.15 -0.30
C LEU A 106 -10.57 -4.07 1.22
N GLY A 107 -10.93 -2.91 1.75
CA GLY A 107 -10.99 -2.75 3.18
C GLY A 107 -11.41 -1.38 3.67
N ILE A 108 -10.98 -1.10 4.90
CA ILE A 108 -11.22 0.17 5.58
C ILE A 108 -9.89 0.82 5.91
N GLY A 109 -9.89 2.14 5.98
CA GLY A 109 -8.68 2.89 6.29
C GLY A 109 -8.96 4.28 6.83
N THR A 110 -7.87 4.99 7.08
CA THR A 110 -7.91 6.40 7.42
C THR A 110 -6.57 7.06 7.11
N LEU A 111 -6.61 8.29 6.60
CA LEU A 111 -5.48 9.20 6.55
C LEU A 111 -5.75 10.37 7.49
N GLN A 112 -4.95 10.47 8.55
CA GLN A 112 -5.02 11.51 9.57
C GLN A 112 -3.92 12.54 9.31
N VAL A 113 -4.26 13.73 8.82
CA VAL A 113 -3.28 14.80 8.60
C VAL A 113 -3.24 15.70 9.83
N THR A 114 -2.21 15.52 10.66
CA THR A 114 -2.06 16.20 11.95
C THR A 114 -0.94 17.25 11.90
N PRO A 115 -0.83 18.14 12.90
CA PRO A 115 0.32 19.05 13.02
C PRO A 115 1.68 18.34 13.18
N LEU A 116 1.69 17.05 13.54
CA LEU A 116 2.91 16.24 13.67
C LEU A 116 3.28 15.52 12.37
N GLY A 117 2.39 15.50 11.38
CA GLY A 117 2.52 14.71 10.15
C GLY A 117 1.28 13.87 9.84
N GLY A 118 1.36 13.12 8.74
CA GLY A 118 0.31 12.22 8.27
C GLY A 118 0.41 10.83 8.91
N PHE A 119 -0.71 10.28 9.34
CA PHE A 119 -0.81 8.88 9.77
C PHE A 119 -1.83 8.15 8.89
N MET A 120 -1.36 7.17 8.13
CA MET A 120 -2.18 6.28 7.33
C MET A 120 -2.30 4.93 8.04
N ILE A 121 -3.53 4.47 8.25
CA ILE A 121 -3.80 3.13 8.79
C ILE A 121 -4.81 2.46 7.87
N ASN A 122 -4.47 1.27 7.37
CA ASN A 122 -5.34 0.50 6.50
C ASN A 122 -5.48 -0.94 7.00
N ALA A 123 -6.66 -1.51 6.81
CA ALA A 123 -6.95 -2.91 7.03
C ALA A 123 -7.68 -3.47 5.81
N PHE A 124 -7.03 -4.37 5.09
CA PHE A 124 -7.53 -4.96 3.86
C PHE A 124 -7.75 -6.46 3.99
N HIS A 125 -8.74 -6.96 3.25
CA HIS A 125 -8.93 -8.36 2.92
C HIS A 125 -8.70 -8.56 1.41
N ASP A 126 -7.88 -9.54 1.03
CA ASP A 126 -7.72 -9.91 -0.39
C ASP A 126 -8.92 -10.72 -0.88
N VAL A 127 -9.77 -10.13 -1.71
CA VAL A 127 -10.95 -10.80 -2.27
C VAL A 127 -10.62 -11.73 -3.46
N ARG A 128 -9.34 -11.96 -3.77
CA ARG A 128 -8.89 -12.91 -4.80
C ARG A 128 -8.40 -14.23 -4.19
N LYS A 129 -7.18 -14.64 -4.55
CA LYS A 129 -6.72 -16.02 -4.35
C LYS A 129 -6.23 -16.27 -2.95
N SER A 130 -5.59 -15.28 -2.32
CA SER A 130 -4.99 -15.51 -1.01
C SER A 130 -6.02 -15.55 0.10
N ASN A 131 -7.14 -14.81 -0.03
CA ASN A 131 -8.17 -14.66 1.02
C ASN A 131 -7.59 -14.22 2.37
N GLY A 132 -6.45 -13.54 2.34
CA GLY A 132 -5.72 -13.14 3.53
C GLY A 132 -5.85 -11.67 3.84
N GLU A 133 -5.56 -11.35 5.10
CA GLU A 133 -5.56 -9.98 5.62
C GLU A 133 -4.21 -9.28 5.42
N TRP A 134 -4.28 -7.97 5.20
CA TRP A 134 -3.15 -7.04 5.15
C TRP A 134 -3.47 -5.81 5.99
N LEU A 135 -2.73 -5.62 7.09
CA LEU A 135 -2.80 -4.43 7.93
C LEU A 135 -1.56 -3.55 7.69
N GLU A 136 -1.74 -2.24 7.59
CA GLU A 136 -0.65 -1.30 7.32
C GLU A 136 -0.80 -0.07 8.21
N ALA A 137 0.32 0.40 8.76
CA ALA A 137 0.41 1.65 9.49
C ALA A 137 1.65 2.41 9.04
N ILE A 138 1.46 3.62 8.52
CA ILE A 138 2.50 4.48 7.96
C ILE A 138 2.38 5.87 8.57
N TYR A 139 3.50 6.37 9.06
CA TYR A 139 3.71 7.78 9.37
C TYR A 139 4.44 8.46 8.22
N ALA A 140 3.98 9.64 7.85
CA ALA A 140 4.61 10.54 6.89
C ALA A 140 4.94 11.86 7.58
N GLY A 141 6.23 12.17 7.69
CA GLY A 141 6.67 13.53 8.03
C GLY A 141 6.55 14.45 6.82
N GLU A 142 6.63 15.76 7.03
CA GLU A 142 6.63 16.75 5.96
C GLU A 142 7.79 17.73 6.18
N ILE A 143 8.55 17.98 5.13
CA ILE A 143 9.66 18.91 5.13
C ILE A 143 9.52 19.80 3.88
N ASP A 144 9.09 21.04 4.11
CA ASP A 144 8.97 22.04 3.06
C ASP A 144 10.28 22.75 2.79
N LEU A 145 10.74 22.64 1.55
CA LEU A 145 11.90 23.36 1.01
C LEU A 145 11.45 24.23 -0.17
N PRO A 146 12.26 25.23 -0.59
CA PRO A 146 11.98 25.95 -1.81
C PRO A 146 11.88 24.98 -3.01
N GLN A 147 10.73 24.98 -3.69
CA GLN A 147 10.41 24.16 -4.86
C GLN A 147 10.30 22.64 -4.63
N VAL A 148 10.54 22.14 -3.41
CA VAL A 148 10.48 20.71 -3.11
C VAL A 148 9.83 20.49 -1.76
N THR A 149 8.82 19.62 -1.70
CA THR A 149 8.32 19.07 -0.44
C THR A 149 8.73 17.62 -0.33
N LEU A 150 9.34 17.24 0.79
CA LEU A 150 9.81 15.89 1.06
C LEU A 150 8.94 15.25 2.15
N TYR A 151 8.51 14.01 1.92
CA TYR A 151 7.76 13.22 2.89
C TYR A 151 8.53 11.95 3.27
N PRO A 152 9.35 11.98 4.34
CA PRO A 152 9.93 10.77 4.88
C PRO A 152 8.83 9.87 5.45
N LEU A 153 8.87 8.60 5.07
CA LEU A 153 7.88 7.59 5.45
C LEU A 153 8.52 6.56 6.40
N LEU A 154 7.81 6.24 7.49
CA LEU A 154 8.16 5.16 8.39
C LEU A 154 6.90 4.35 8.68
N GLY A 155 6.99 3.02 8.61
CA GLY A 155 5.82 2.21 8.90
C GLY A 155 6.12 0.74 9.12
N ALA A 156 5.04 -0.01 9.25
CA ALA A 156 5.05 -1.45 9.26
C ALA A 156 3.74 -1.98 8.68
N GLU A 157 3.79 -3.21 8.20
CA GLU A 157 2.62 -3.96 7.78
C GLU A 157 2.63 -5.37 8.39
N TYR A 158 1.44 -5.93 8.53
CA TYR A 158 1.21 -7.31 8.85
C TYR A 158 0.45 -7.98 7.71
N GLN A 159 0.93 -9.14 7.28
CA GLN A 159 0.26 -10.01 6.33
C GLN A 159 -0.09 -11.32 7.03
N SER A 160 -1.35 -11.73 6.92
CA SER A 160 -1.87 -12.99 7.50
C SER A 160 -1.16 -14.24 6.99
N ALA A 161 -1.34 -15.37 7.66
CA ALA A 161 -0.76 -16.64 7.23
C ALA A 161 -1.31 -17.09 5.87
N GLU A 162 -2.58 -16.84 5.59
CA GLU A 162 -3.26 -17.11 4.33
C GLU A 162 -2.58 -16.36 3.18
N TYR A 163 -2.35 -15.06 3.38
CA TYR A 163 -1.64 -14.21 2.43
C TYR A 163 -0.20 -14.71 2.20
N VAL A 164 0.56 -14.88 3.29
CA VAL A 164 1.99 -15.25 3.20
C VAL A 164 2.17 -16.67 2.63
N ARG A 165 1.31 -17.63 2.96
CA ARG A 165 1.35 -18.99 2.39
C ARG A 165 1.04 -19.01 0.90
N TYR A 166 0.08 -18.20 0.46
CA TYR A 166 -0.26 -18.15 -0.96
C TYR A 166 0.93 -17.63 -1.79
N TYR A 167 1.54 -16.52 -1.40
CA TYR A 167 2.64 -15.93 -2.16
C TYR A 167 3.97 -16.65 -1.97
N TYR A 168 4.28 -17.10 -0.74
CA TYR A 168 5.63 -17.55 -0.37
C TYR A 168 5.70 -19.00 0.11
N GLY A 169 4.56 -19.70 0.19
CA GLY A 169 4.50 -21.12 0.52
C GLY A 169 4.81 -22.04 -0.66
N VAL A 170 5.03 -23.31 -0.33
CA VAL A 170 5.11 -24.43 -1.27
C VAL A 170 4.10 -25.47 -0.81
N SER A 171 3.06 -25.70 -1.61
CA SER A 171 1.96 -26.63 -1.32
C SER A 171 2.36 -28.10 -1.54
N PRO A 172 1.63 -29.08 -0.96
CA PRO A 172 1.89 -30.50 -1.22
C PRO A 172 1.89 -30.88 -2.71
N GLN A 173 1.02 -30.24 -3.50
CA GLN A 173 0.94 -30.44 -4.95
C GLN A 173 2.21 -29.93 -5.65
N GLU A 174 2.73 -28.79 -5.22
CA GLU A 174 3.95 -28.20 -5.75
C GLU A 174 5.21 -28.98 -5.35
N VAL A 175 5.22 -29.64 -4.19
CA VAL A 175 6.31 -30.55 -3.80
C VAL A 175 6.44 -31.70 -4.79
N ALA A 176 5.32 -32.24 -5.28
CA ALA A 176 5.33 -33.33 -6.26
C ALA A 176 5.81 -32.88 -7.66
N ALA A 177 5.76 -31.58 -7.95
CA ALA A 177 6.07 -31.02 -9.26
C ALA A 177 7.38 -30.21 -9.33
N SER A 178 8.00 -29.92 -8.18
CA SER A 178 9.15 -29.03 -8.07
C SER A 178 10.28 -29.64 -7.22
N GLN A 179 11.40 -28.93 -7.16
CA GLN A 179 12.56 -29.31 -6.33
C GLN A 179 12.42 -28.90 -4.86
N TYR A 180 11.34 -28.21 -4.49
CA TYR A 180 11.20 -27.59 -3.18
C TYR A 180 10.49 -28.51 -2.19
N ALA A 181 10.94 -28.44 -0.93
CA ALA A 181 10.22 -29.07 0.18
C ALA A 181 8.96 -28.28 0.53
N LEU A 182 8.02 -28.94 1.22
CA LEU A 182 6.83 -28.31 1.76
C LEU A 182 7.23 -27.12 2.63
N TYR A 183 6.59 -25.97 2.40
CA TYR A 183 6.81 -24.77 3.19
C TYR A 183 5.47 -24.07 3.44
N SER A 184 5.08 -24.00 4.72
CA SER A 184 3.80 -23.43 5.15
C SER A 184 4.06 -22.33 6.19
N PRO A 185 4.40 -21.12 5.74
CA PRO A 185 4.76 -20.02 6.64
C PRO A 185 3.58 -19.58 7.53
N SER A 186 3.88 -18.88 8.61
CA SER A 186 2.90 -18.13 9.39
C SER A 186 2.71 -16.73 8.80
N GLY A 187 1.89 -15.89 9.45
CA GLY A 187 1.81 -14.47 9.08
C GLY A 187 3.14 -13.75 9.31
N SER A 188 3.33 -12.61 8.66
CA SER A 188 4.60 -11.88 8.63
C SER A 188 4.41 -10.41 8.94
N PHE A 189 5.27 -9.88 9.80
CA PHE A 189 5.44 -8.44 9.98
C PHE A 189 6.59 -7.94 9.11
N ASN A 190 6.34 -6.87 8.35
CA ASN A 190 7.34 -6.26 7.48
C ASN A 190 7.50 -4.80 7.88
N GLY A 191 8.74 -4.37 8.14
CA GLY A 191 9.04 -2.96 8.39
C GLY A 191 9.21 -2.21 7.06
N LEU A 192 8.88 -0.93 7.01
CA LEU A 192 9.10 -0.10 5.83
C LEU A 192 9.68 1.27 6.18
N PHE A 193 10.51 1.76 5.27
CA PHE A 193 11.00 3.13 5.25
C PHE A 193 10.97 3.63 3.82
N GLY A 194 10.60 4.90 3.62
CA GLY A 194 10.57 5.48 2.29
C GLY A 194 10.71 6.99 2.30
N LEU A 195 10.70 7.56 1.11
CA LEU A 195 10.73 8.99 0.88
C LEU A 195 9.90 9.28 -0.37
N ILE A 196 8.97 10.22 -0.25
CA ILE A 196 8.32 10.87 -1.38
C ILE A 196 8.94 12.25 -1.55
N GLY A 197 9.14 12.69 -2.79
CA GLY A 197 9.49 14.06 -3.12
C GLY A 197 8.52 14.61 -4.16
N ASP A 198 7.89 15.74 -3.84
CA ASP A 198 7.10 16.55 -4.77
C ASP A 198 7.94 17.77 -5.19
N ILE A 199 8.33 17.81 -6.47
CA ILE A 199 9.22 18.85 -7.01
C ILE A 199 8.43 19.73 -7.97
N LYS A 200 8.26 21.00 -7.62
CA LYS A 200 7.60 22.01 -8.47
C LYS A 200 8.51 22.41 -9.63
N LEU A 201 8.18 21.98 -10.85
CA LEU A 201 8.88 22.40 -12.08
C LEU A 201 8.34 23.73 -12.60
N SER A 202 7.02 23.93 -12.52
CA SER A 202 6.32 25.19 -12.82
C SER A 202 5.04 25.29 -11.99
N GLU A 203 4.18 26.29 -12.24
CA GLU A 203 2.91 26.42 -11.51
C GLU A 203 1.95 25.24 -11.67
N GLN A 204 2.08 24.49 -12.77
CA GLN A 204 1.14 23.41 -13.12
C GLN A 204 1.82 22.06 -13.27
N TYR A 205 3.15 22.00 -13.39
CA TYR A 205 3.87 20.75 -13.64
C TYR A 205 4.76 20.39 -12.46
N HIS A 206 4.63 19.15 -12.02
CA HIS A 206 5.32 18.60 -10.87
C HIS A 206 6.05 17.31 -11.26
N LEU A 207 7.22 17.09 -10.67
CA LEU A 207 7.93 15.82 -10.73
C LEU A 207 7.78 15.12 -9.37
N ASN A 208 7.16 13.95 -9.36
CA ASN A 208 6.93 13.19 -8.14
C ASN A 208 7.88 12.00 -8.12
N CYS A 209 8.62 11.86 -7.04
CA CYS A 209 9.60 10.80 -6.85
C CYS A 209 9.23 9.98 -5.63
N TYR A 210 9.45 8.68 -5.68
CA TYR A 210 9.22 7.78 -4.57
C TYR A 210 10.28 6.70 -4.52
N ILE A 211 10.75 6.41 -3.32
CA ILE A 211 11.54 5.23 -3.02
C ILE A 211 11.10 4.66 -1.68
N ARG A 212 10.93 3.35 -1.61
CA ARG A 212 10.61 2.62 -0.38
C ARG A 212 11.39 1.33 -0.34
N ARG A 213 11.96 1.05 0.83
CA ARG A 213 12.47 -0.27 1.21
C ARG A 213 11.51 -0.91 2.19
N LYS A 214 11.11 -2.14 1.91
CA LYS A 214 10.37 -3.03 2.81
C LYS A 214 11.31 -4.14 3.27
N TRP A 215 11.55 -4.24 4.57
CA TRP A 215 12.26 -5.38 5.16
C TRP A 215 11.26 -6.50 5.40
N LEU A 216 11.49 -7.64 4.73
CA LEU A 216 10.59 -8.78 4.78
C LEU A 216 10.70 -9.46 6.14
N GLY A 217 9.61 -9.91 6.74
CA GLY A 217 9.65 -10.69 7.98
C GLY A 217 10.19 -12.11 7.77
N ASP A 218 10.56 -12.77 8.86
CA ASP A 218 11.24 -14.08 8.82
C ASP A 218 10.44 -15.15 8.08
N ALA A 219 9.10 -15.16 8.23
CA ALA A 219 8.23 -16.11 7.54
C ALA A 219 8.31 -16.00 6.00
N ILE A 220 8.63 -14.80 5.48
CA ILE A 220 8.88 -14.57 4.05
C ILE A 220 10.34 -14.88 3.72
N GLN A 221 11.30 -14.38 4.52
CA GLN A 221 12.73 -14.57 4.25
C GLN A 221 13.16 -16.05 4.23
N GLN A 222 12.52 -16.90 5.04
CA GLN A 222 12.80 -18.33 5.13
C GLN A 222 12.18 -19.14 3.99
N SER A 223 11.35 -18.52 3.15
CA SER A 223 10.77 -19.19 1.98
C SER A 223 11.87 -19.63 1.01
N PRO A 224 11.81 -20.88 0.50
CA PRO A 224 12.83 -21.38 -0.42
C PRO A 224 12.79 -20.70 -1.80
N ILE A 225 11.73 -19.94 -2.10
CA ILE A 225 11.57 -19.21 -3.36
C ILE A 225 11.92 -17.72 -3.24
N VAL A 226 12.20 -17.24 -2.02
CA VAL A 226 12.65 -15.87 -1.77
C VAL A 226 14.17 -15.82 -1.82
N GLY A 227 14.70 -14.81 -2.51
CA GLY A 227 16.12 -14.63 -2.77
C GLY A 227 16.73 -13.44 -2.03
N GLN A 228 15.90 -12.49 -1.59
CA GLN A 228 16.33 -11.26 -0.91
C GLN A 228 15.61 -11.09 0.42
N ARG A 229 16.20 -10.30 1.32
CA ARG A 229 15.64 -9.99 2.65
C ARG A 229 14.80 -8.72 2.68
N TYR A 230 14.81 -7.97 1.58
CA TYR A 230 14.08 -6.73 1.42
C TYR A 230 13.52 -6.63 -0.01
N MET A 231 12.54 -5.75 -0.17
CA MET A 231 11.98 -5.35 -1.45
C MET A 231 12.09 -3.83 -1.57
N ASP A 232 12.74 -3.37 -2.63
CA ASP A 232 12.79 -1.95 -2.98
C ASP A 232 11.77 -1.66 -4.08
N THR A 233 10.99 -0.61 -3.89
CA THR A 233 10.04 -0.10 -4.88
C THR A 233 10.25 1.39 -5.06
N GLY A 234 10.08 1.88 -6.27
CA GLY A 234 10.16 3.32 -6.51
C GLY A 234 9.39 3.74 -7.75
N TYR A 235 9.17 5.02 -7.90
CA TYR A 235 8.69 5.59 -9.14
C TYR A 235 9.21 7.01 -9.34
N VAL A 236 9.19 7.45 -10.60
CA VAL A 236 9.32 8.86 -10.99
C VAL A 236 8.17 9.16 -11.94
N SER A 237 7.39 10.21 -11.65
CA SER A 237 6.29 10.65 -12.49
C SER A 237 6.36 12.14 -12.82
N LEU A 238 5.87 12.49 -14.00
CA LEU A 238 5.55 13.86 -14.37
C LEU A 238 4.04 14.04 -14.26
N SER A 239 3.58 14.95 -13.40
CA SER A 239 2.16 15.25 -13.20
C SER A 239 1.81 16.68 -13.58
N TYR A 240 0.53 16.85 -13.91
CA TYR A 240 -0.16 18.11 -14.04
C TYR A 240 -1.03 18.32 -12.79
N ARG A 241 -0.83 19.44 -12.09
CA ARG A 241 -1.56 19.84 -10.90
C ARG A 241 -2.73 20.74 -11.26
N PHE A 242 -3.93 20.36 -10.84
CA PHE A 242 -5.17 21.11 -11.01
C PHE A 242 -5.76 21.51 -9.65
N LYS A 243 -6.56 22.57 -9.68
CA LYS A 243 -7.32 23.13 -8.56
C LYS A 243 -8.73 23.48 -9.02
#